data_AF-A0A6N3GDE2-F1
#
_entry.id   AF-A0A6N3GDE2-F1
#
_cell.length_a   1.000
_cell.length_b   1.000
_cell.length_c   1.000
_cell.angle_alpha   90.00
_cell.angle_beta   90.00
_cell.angle_gamma   90.00
#
_symmetry.space_group_name_H-M   'P 1'
#
loop_
_entity.id
_entity.type
_entity.pdbx_description
1 polymer ?
#
loop_
_entity_poly.entity_id
_entity_poly.type
_entity_poly.pdbx_seq_one_letter_code
_entity_poly.pdbx_strand_id
1 'polypeptide(L)' 'MVKLNILNMKNFLGTVNACIGKVYMLCPNGKKQNINGEERIQDSLWRQYFQNKNCLCLILEIPNPTDYMKIVSYYAGDC' A
#
# COMPACT_ATOMS: atom_id res chain seq x y z
N MET A 1 -1.81 -0.87 12.56
CA MET A 1 -0.82 -0.54 11.52
C MET A 1 -0.11 -1.81 11.10
N VAL A 2 0.32 -1.92 9.84
CA VAL A 2 1.09 -3.06 9.34
C VAL A 2 2.25 -2.56 8.49
N LYS A 3 3.43 -3.17 8.65
CA LYS A 3 4.63 -2.85 7.86
C LYS A 3 4.83 -3.96 6.82
N LEU A 4 4.90 -3.58 5.55
CA LEU A 4 4.98 -4.52 4.42
C LEU A 4 6.13 -4.13 3.49
N ASN A 5 6.84 -5.12 2.96
CA ASN A 5 7.78 -4.94 1.86
C ASN A 5 7.10 -5.31 0.53
N ILE A 6 6.73 -4.32 -0.27
CA ILE A 6 6.03 -4.52 -1.53
C ILE A 6 7.03 -4.94 -2.61
N LEU A 7 6.88 -6.18 -3.08
CA LEU A 7 7.71 -6.77 -4.16
C LEU A 7 6.99 -6.79 -5.51
N ASN A 8 5.67 -6.56 -5.52
CA ASN A 8 4.86 -6.46 -6.72
C ASN A 8 3.87 -5.30 -6.60
N MET A 9 4.32 -4.11 -7.03
CA MET A 9 3.53 -2.88 -6.92
C MET A 9 2.20 -2.96 -7.69
N LYS A 10 2.13 -3.70 -8.81
CA LYS A 10 0.90 -3.84 -9.60
C LYS A 10 -0.19 -4.59 -8.83
N ASN A 11 0.14 -5.75 -8.27
CA ASN A 11 -0.81 -6.54 -7.49
C ASN A 11 -1.20 -5.81 -6.19
N PHE A 12 -0.23 -5.17 -5.54
CA PHE A 12 -0.48 -4.36 -4.35
C PHE A 12 -1.49 -3.24 -4.62
N LEU A 13 -1.25 -2.38 -5.61
CA LEU A 13 -2.16 -1.28 -5.93
C LEU A 13 -3.52 -1.79 -6.42
N GLY A 14 -3.57 -2.92 -7.13
CA GLY A 14 -4.83 -3.58 -7.48
C GLY A 14 -5.65 -3.95 -6.23
N THR A 15 -4.99 -4.49 -5.20
CA THR A 15 -5.64 -4.86 -3.93
C THR A 15 -6.07 -3.63 -3.14
N VAL A 16 -5.23 -2.59 -3.10
CA VAL A 16 -5.55 -1.28 -2.49
C VAL A 16 -6.78 -0.66 -3.14
N ASN A 17 -6.88 -0.68 -4.46
CA ASN A 17 -8.02 -0.13 -5.21
C ASN A 17 -9.30 -0.98 -5.07
N ALA A 18 -9.19 -2.23 -4.64
CA ALA A 18 -10.33 -3.09 -4.29
C ALA A 18 -10.80 -2.92 -2.83
N CYS A 19 -10.17 -2.03 -2.06
CA CYS A 19 -10.60 -1.70 -0.71
C CYS A 19 -11.80 -0.74 -0.74
N ILE A 20 -12.70 -0.89 0.23
CA ILE A 20 -13.91 -0.06 0.36
C ILE A 20 -13.57 1.26 1.07
N GLY A 21 -12.78 1.16 2.14
CA GLY A 21 -12.37 2.28 2.96
C GLY A 21 -11.04 2.89 2.53
N LYS A 22 -10.66 3.95 3.23
CA LYS A 22 -9.34 4.57 3.05
C LYS A 22 -8.24 3.60 3.47
N VAL A 23 -7.15 3.60 2.71
CA VAL A 23 -5.91 2.91 3.04
C VAL A 23 -4.86 3.98 3.19
N TYR A 24 -4.39 4.21 4.41
CA TYR A 24 -3.41 5.25 4.67
C TYR A 24 -1.99 4.69 4.66
N MET A 25 -1.10 5.33 3.93
CA MET A 25 0.33 5.19 4.11
C MET A 25 0.81 6.19 5.16
N LEU A 26 1.65 5.73 6.10
CA LEU A 26 2.37 6.59 7.02
C LEU A 26 3.67 7.08 6.39
N CYS A 27 3.79 8.39 6.19
CA CYS A 27 4.99 9.03 5.68
C CYS A 27 6.07 9.16 6.77
N PRO A 28 7.36 9.31 6.39
CA PRO A 28 8.44 9.52 7.36
C PRO A 28 8.26 10.74 8.27
N ASN A 29 7.51 11.75 7.82
CA ASN A 29 7.17 12.94 8.59
C ASN A 29 5.96 12.75 9.54
N GLY A 30 5.48 11.51 9.71
CA GLY A 30 4.34 11.17 10.57
C GLY A 30 2.96 11.47 9.98
N LYS A 31 2.89 12.10 8.78
CA LYS A 31 1.60 12.35 8.11
C LYS A 31 1.04 11.07 7.51
N LYS A 32 -0.29 10.97 7.51
CA LYS A 32 -1.03 9.90 6.83
C LYS A 32 -1.53 10.40 5.48
N GLN A 33 -1.33 9.62 4.42
CA GLN A 33 -1.85 9.91 3.09
C GLN A 33 -2.70 8.74 2.61
N ASN A 34 -3.92 9.01 2.17
CA ASN A 34 -4.73 7.98 1.53
C ASN A 34 -4.07 7.56 0.21
N ILE A 35 -4.06 6.28 -0.07
CA ILE A 35 -3.55 5.72 -1.33
C ILE A 35 -4.66 5.01 -2.12
N ASN A 36 -5.80 4.67 -1.51
CA ASN A 36 -6.91 4.01 -2.23
C ASN A 36 -7.56 4.99 -3.21
N GLY A 37 -7.49 4.69 -4.52
CA GLY A 37 -8.05 5.51 -5.60
C GLY A 37 -7.30 6.82 -5.89
N GLU A 38 -6.16 7.07 -5.25
CA GLU A 38 -5.42 8.33 -5.36
C GLU A 38 -4.30 8.25 -6.40
N GLU A 39 -4.64 8.38 -7.69
CA GLU A 39 -3.73 8.19 -8.83
C GLU A 39 -2.38 8.91 -8.68
N ARG A 40 -2.41 10.21 -8.32
CA ARG A 40 -1.17 11.00 -8.17
C ARG A 40 -0.23 10.44 -7.10
N ILE A 41 -0.79 9.90 -6.01
CA ILE A 41 -0.01 9.29 -4.94
C ILE A 41 0.50 7.91 -5.38
N GLN A 42 -0.33 7.14 -6.08
CA GLN A 42 0.05 5.84 -6.64
C GLN A 42 1.17 5.96 -7.69
N ASP A 43 1.15 7.00 -8.54
CA ASP A 43 2.23 7.29 -9.49
C ASP A 43 3.55 7.60 -8.77
N SER A 44 3.49 8.33 -7.65
CA SER A 44 4.66 8.60 -6.82
C SER A 44 5.21 7.31 -6.20
N LEU A 45 4.34 6.40 -5.76
CA LEU A 45 4.74 5.08 -5.24
C LEU A 45 5.41 4.23 -6.31
N TRP A 46 4.89 4.23 -7.54
CA TRP A 46 5.53 3.54 -8.67
C TRP A 46 6.95 4.04 -8.92
N ARG A 47 7.15 5.36 -8.96
CA ARG A 47 8.48 5.95 -9.14
C ARG A 47 9.44 5.54 -8.04
N GLN A 48 9.00 5.61 -6.78
CA GLN A 48 9.80 5.19 -5.63
C GLN A 48 10.13 3.70 -5.68
N TYR A 49 9.19 2.85 -6.06
CA TYR A 49 9.40 1.41 -6.19
C TYR A 49 10.47 1.08 -7.24
N PHE A 50 10.42 1.70 -8.42
CA PHE A 50 11.45 1.50 -9.44
C PHE A 50 12.82 2.05 -9.02
N GLN A 51 12.85 3.21 -8.35
CA GLN A 51 14.09 3.77 -7.80
C GLN A 51 14.72 2.86 -6.74
N ASN A 52 13.90 2.12 -5.98
CA ASN A 52 14.33 1.19 -4.94
C ASN A 52 14.47 -0.26 -5.45
N LYS A 53 14.87 -0.43 -6.72
CA LYS A 53 15.16 -1.76 -7.33
C LYS A 53 13.99 -2.73 -7.25
N ASN A 54 12.78 -2.25 -7.52
CA ASN A 54 11.54 -3.03 -7.49
C ASN A 54 11.19 -3.56 -6.09
N CYS A 55 11.45 -2.77 -5.04
CA CYS A 55 11.04 -3.07 -3.69
C CYS A 55 10.67 -1.78 -2.95
N LEU A 56 9.58 -1.77 -2.18
CA LEU A 56 9.21 -0.59 -1.39
C LEU A 56 8.64 -1.00 -0.03
N CYS A 57 9.28 -0.55 1.05
CA CYS A 57 8.78 -0.76 2.40
C CYS A 57 7.75 0.32 2.76
N LEU A 58 6.53 -0.09 3.08
CA LEU A 58 5.43 0.81 3.47
C LEU A 58 4.89 0.45 4.85
N ILE A 59 4.44 1.46 5.60
CA ILE A 59 3.66 1.29 6.83
C ILE A 59 2.24 1.75 6.52
N LEU A 60 1.27 0.86 6.70
CA LEU A 60 -0.12 1.09 6.40
C LEU A 60 -0.98 1.17 7.65
N GLU A 61 -1.95 2.08 7.64
CA GLU A 61 -3.08 2.11 8.55
C GLU A 61 -4.37 1.93 7.75
N ILE A 62 -5.09 0.87 8.07
CA ILE A 62 -6.31 0.46 7.36
C ILE A 62 -7.42 0.39 8.41
N PRO A 63 -8.30 1.40 8.51
CA PRO A 63 -9.32 1.44 9.55
C PRO A 63 -10.41 0.37 9.37
N ASN A 64 -10.67 -0.06 8.13
CA ASN A 64 -11.67 -1.06 7.84
C ASN A 64 -11.09 -2.49 8.04
N PRO A 65 -11.66 -3.33 8.94
CA PRO A 65 -11.14 -4.67 9.21
C PRO A 65 -11.16 -5.60 7.99
N THR A 66 -12.18 -5.53 7.15
CA THR A 66 -12.29 -6.36 5.94
C THR A 66 -11.18 -6.00 4.94
N ASP A 67 -10.94 -4.71 4.74
CA ASP A 67 -9.86 -4.25 3.86
C ASP A 67 -8.48 -4.56 4.45
N TYR A 68 -8.32 -4.49 5.78
CA TYR A 68 -7.11 -4.93 6.45
C TYR A 68 -6.81 -6.40 6.13
N MET A 69 -7.82 -7.28 6.26
CA MET A 69 -7.65 -8.70 5.95
C MET A 69 -7.35 -8.94 4.47
N LYS A 70 -7.94 -8.18 3.53
CA LYS A 70 -7.59 -8.28 2.11
C LYS A 70 -6.10 -8.00 1.86
N ILE A 71 -5.57 -6.92 2.44
CA ILE A 71 -4.17 -6.51 2.28
C ILE A 71 -3.22 -7.54 2.91
N VAL A 72 -3.56 -8.05 4.10
CA VAL A 72 -2.77 -9.11 4.77
C VAL A 72 -2.79 -10.41 3.97
N SER A 73 -3.94 -10.83 3.46
CA SER A 73 -4.07 -12.04 2.63
C SER A 73 -3.31 -11.92 1.31
N TYR A 74 -3.33 -10.73 0.68
CA TYR A 74 -2.47 -10.41 -0.46
C TYR A 74 -0.99 -10.65 -0.08
N TYR A 75 -0.53 -10.06 1.01
CA TYR A 75 0.86 -10.15 1.42
C TYR A 75 1.30 -11.57 1.76
N ALA A 76 0.44 -12.36 2.41
CA ALA A 76 0.73 -13.75 2.75
C ALA A 76 0.80 -14.69 1.54
N GLY A 77 0.18 -14.33 0.41
CA GLY A 77 0.18 -15.14 -0.82
C GLY A 77 1.16 -14.67 -1.90
N ASP A 78 1.62 -13.42 -1.83
CA ASP A 78 2.55 -12.80 -2.80
C ASP A 78 4.03 -12.83 -2.30
N CYS A 79 4.27 -13.30 -1.07
CA CYS A 79 5.59 -13.56 -0.47
C CYS A 79 5.94 -15.05 -0.45
#